data_AF-A0A218QNP3-F1
#
_entry.id   AF-A0A218QNP3-F1
#
_cell.length_a   1.000
_cell.length_b   1.000
_cell.length_c   1.000
_cell.angle_alpha   90.00
_cell.angle_beta   90.00
_cell.angle_gamma   90.00
#
_symmetry.space_group_name_H-M   'P 1'
#
loop_
_entity.id
_entity.type
_entity.pdbx_description
1 polymer ?
#
loop_
_entity_poly.entity_id
_entity_poly.type
_entity_poly.pdbx_seq_one_letter_code
_entity_poly.pdbx_strand_id
1 'polypeptide(L)'
;MSTITDDIGVWNLLGSVIPVWNNWLKFPNTATGTNATLRLSYLCPDWKKLNSYLLLRPRYQTSNTLSIGIVVKIYPEIIPNLIEVPIPQDLQDRSIYFRDFEIKKVSKWRRRVGITPDVDISVKLEELWG
;
A
#
# COMPACT_ATOMS: atom_id res chain seq x y z
N MET A 1 -2.43 -0.47 -18.47
CA MET A 1 -3.02 -0.31 -17.11
C MET A 1 -4.40 -0.94 -17.15
N SER A 2 -4.70 -1.84 -16.22
CA SER A 2 -6.04 -2.44 -16.10
C SER A 2 -6.86 -1.62 -15.11
N THR A 3 -8.03 -1.16 -15.54
CA THR A 3 -8.98 -0.43 -14.69
C THR A 3 -10.17 -1.31 -14.31
N ILE A 4 -10.70 -1.09 -13.12
CA ILE A 4 -11.94 -1.73 -12.64
C ILE A 4 -12.91 -0.63 -12.27
N THR A 5 -14.13 -0.66 -12.81
CA THR A 5 -15.17 0.33 -12.50
C THR A 5 -16.15 -0.24 -11.47
N ASP A 6 -16.46 0.53 -10.44
CA ASP A 6 -17.54 0.25 -9.50
C ASP A 6 -18.39 1.51 -9.24
N ASP A 7 -19.36 1.43 -8.32
CA ASP A 7 -20.29 2.53 -8.00
C ASP A 7 -19.58 3.79 -7.45
N ILE A 8 -18.33 3.67 -6.99
CA ILE A 8 -17.53 4.77 -6.44
C ILE A 8 -16.74 5.46 -7.57
N GLY A 9 -16.30 4.70 -8.58
CA GLY A 9 -15.62 5.25 -9.75
C GLY A 9 -14.72 4.27 -10.47
N VAL A 10 -13.70 4.79 -11.15
CA VAL A 10 -12.72 4.00 -11.90
C VAL A 10 -11.49 3.77 -11.05
N TRP A 11 -11.15 2.52 -10.78
CA TRP A 11 -9.96 2.14 -10.02
C TRP A 11 -8.82 1.74 -10.95
N ASN A 12 -7.70 2.44 -10.86
CA ASN A 12 -6.46 2.12 -11.56
C ASN A 12 -5.63 1.11 -10.76
N LEU A 13 -5.28 -0.02 -11.36
CA LEU A 13 -4.47 -1.03 -10.70
C LEU A 13 -2.99 -0.62 -10.61
N LEU A 14 -2.51 -0.39 -9.39
CA LEU A 14 -1.10 -0.11 -9.13
C LEU A 14 -0.26 -1.40 -9.07
N GLY A 15 -0.93 -2.54 -8.86
CA GLY A 15 -0.36 -3.89 -8.95
C GLY A 15 -0.59 -4.69 -7.68
N SER A 16 0.05 -5.86 -7.61
CA SER A 16 0.02 -6.74 -6.45
C SER A 16 1.42 -7.14 -6.02
N VAL A 17 1.66 -7.20 -4.71
CA VAL A 17 2.93 -7.60 -4.13
C VAL A 17 2.73 -8.49 -2.90
N ILE A 18 3.66 -9.40 -2.66
CA ILE A 18 3.72 -10.18 -1.43
C ILE A 18 4.74 -9.48 -0.51
N PRO A 19 4.30 -8.76 0.54
CA PRO A 19 5.18 -7.97 1.38
C PRO A 19 6.08 -8.89 2.21
N VAL A 20 7.38 -8.56 2.22
CA VAL A 20 8.40 -9.32 2.94
C VAL A 20 8.67 -8.70 4.31
N TRP A 21 9.12 -9.52 5.24
CA TRP A 21 9.49 -9.10 6.59
C TRP A 21 10.60 -8.06 6.59
N ASN A 22 10.36 -6.93 7.24
CA ASN A 22 11.34 -5.86 7.44
C ASN A 22 11.99 -5.31 6.16
N ASN A 23 11.43 -5.62 4.98
CA ASN A 23 11.91 -5.12 3.70
C ASN A 23 10.77 -4.38 2.98
N TRP A 24 11.09 -3.21 2.43
CA TRP A 24 10.15 -2.41 1.67
C TRP A 24 10.12 -2.90 0.23
N LEU A 25 8.92 -3.24 -0.26
CA LEU A 25 8.70 -3.61 -1.63
C LEU A 25 7.84 -2.56 -2.32
N LYS A 26 8.34 -2.08 -3.46
CA LYS A 26 7.65 -1.11 -4.32
C LYS A 26 6.58 -1.82 -5.15
N PHE A 27 5.40 -1.21 -5.28
CA PHE A 27 4.39 -1.62 -6.24
C PHE A 27 4.85 -1.33 -7.68
N PRO A 28 4.47 -2.16 -8.67
CA PRO A 28 5.03 -2.07 -10.02
C PRO A 28 4.66 -0.78 -10.74
N ASN A 29 3.47 -0.22 -10.50
CA ASN A 29 3.02 1.00 -11.17
C ASN A 29 2.98 2.18 -10.21
N THR A 30 3.27 3.35 -10.76
CA THR A 30 3.21 4.64 -10.07
C THR A 30 1.77 5.16 -10.06
N ALA A 31 1.37 5.74 -8.93
CA ALA A 31 0.11 6.47 -8.80
C ALA A 31 0.21 7.84 -9.48
N THR A 32 -0.80 8.17 -10.28
CA THR A 32 -0.85 9.39 -11.09
C THR A 32 -2.06 10.26 -10.76
N GLY A 33 -2.98 9.76 -9.94
CA GLY A 33 -4.15 10.52 -9.51
C GLY A 33 -3.77 11.62 -8.52
N THR A 34 -4.32 12.81 -8.73
CA THR A 34 -4.23 13.91 -7.75
C THR A 34 -5.00 13.56 -6.47
N ASN A 35 -6.06 12.75 -6.60
CA ASN A 35 -6.85 12.27 -5.48
C ASN A 35 -6.13 11.16 -4.69
N ALA A 36 -6.35 11.20 -3.38
CA ALA A 36 -5.56 10.48 -2.38
C ALA A 36 -6.07 9.07 -2.05
N THR A 37 -7.18 8.65 -2.66
CA THR A 37 -7.93 7.48 -2.21
C THR A 37 -7.39 6.22 -2.83
N LEU A 38 -6.96 5.30 -1.97
CA LEU A 38 -6.43 4.00 -2.34
C LEU A 38 -7.31 2.90 -1.79
N ARG A 39 -7.47 1.84 -2.57
CA ARG A 39 -8.08 0.59 -2.14
C ARG A 39 -7.03 -0.49 -2.04
N LEU A 40 -6.97 -1.11 -0.87
CA LEU A 40 -6.11 -2.25 -0.58
C LEU A 40 -6.97 -3.49 -0.45
N SER A 41 -6.73 -4.47 -1.32
CA SER A 41 -7.36 -5.79 -1.22
C SER A 41 -6.31 -6.83 -0.87
N TYR A 42 -6.73 -7.88 -0.16
CA TYR A 42 -5.80 -8.86 0.38
C TYR A 42 -6.21 -10.27 -0.04
N LEU A 43 -5.23 -11.06 -0.46
CA LEU A 43 -5.37 -12.49 -0.65
C LEU A 43 -4.55 -13.20 0.42
N CYS A 44 -5.25 -13.74 1.42
CA CYS A 44 -4.67 -14.47 2.54
C CYS A 44 -5.26 -15.88 2.56
N PRO A 45 -4.43 -16.95 2.50
CA PRO A 45 -4.94 -18.31 2.50
C PRO A 45 -5.47 -18.76 3.87
N ASP A 46 -5.04 -18.14 4.97
CA ASP A 46 -5.49 -18.48 6.33
C ASP A 46 -5.46 -17.25 7.27
N TRP A 47 -6.58 -16.56 7.37
CA TRP A 47 -6.75 -15.38 8.23
C TRP A 47 -6.50 -15.65 9.72
N LYS A 48 -6.65 -16.90 10.19
CA LYS A 48 -6.42 -17.25 11.60
C LYS A 48 -4.94 -17.28 11.96
N LYS A 49 -4.06 -17.48 10.97
CA LYS A 49 -2.60 -17.48 11.14
C LYS A 49 -1.97 -16.12 10.92
N LEU A 50 -2.74 -15.13 10.46
CA LEU A 50 -2.23 -13.78 10.23
C LEU A 50 -1.95 -13.08 11.56
N ASN A 51 -0.67 -12.88 11.84
CA ASN A 51 -0.18 -12.22 13.06
C ASN A 51 0.73 -11.03 12.77
N SER A 52 0.59 -10.47 11.57
CA SER A 52 1.31 -9.29 11.09
C SER A 52 0.37 -8.14 10.81
N TYR A 53 0.96 -6.95 10.78
CA TYR A 53 0.36 -5.78 10.17
C TYR A 53 1.25 -5.32 9.02
N LEU A 54 0.67 -4.51 8.14
CA LEU A 54 1.37 -3.94 7.01
C LEU A 54 1.66 -2.47 7.29
N LEU A 55 2.77 -1.99 6.75
CA LEU A 55 3.06 -0.58 6.69
C LEU A 55 3.15 -0.20 5.23
N LEU A 56 2.35 0.77 4.82
CA LEU A 56 2.38 1.38 3.49
C LEU A 56 3.01 2.77 3.63
N ARG A 57 3.83 3.17 2.67
CA ARG A 57 4.34 4.53 2.58
C ARG A 57 4.33 5.02 1.14
N PRO A 58 4.00 6.29 0.90
CA PRO A 58 4.26 6.92 -0.38
C PRO A 58 5.74 7.31 -0.48
N ARG A 59 6.25 7.22 -1.69
CA ARG A 59 7.60 7.64 -2.07
C ARG A 59 7.47 8.61 -3.24
N TYR A 60 8.00 9.80 -3.05
CA TYR A 60 8.01 10.86 -4.04
C TYR A 60 9.42 10.93 -4.61
N GLN A 61 9.55 10.56 -5.88
CA GLN A 61 10.81 10.63 -6.60
C GLN A 61 10.81 11.88 -7.46
N THR A 62 11.75 12.78 -7.19
CA THR A 62 12.07 13.90 -8.07
C THR A 62 13.41 13.65 -8.74
N SER A 63 13.78 14.47 -9.73
CA SER A 63 15.07 14.37 -10.41
C SER A 63 16.26 14.47 -9.46
N ASN A 64 16.12 15.18 -8.33
CA ASN A 64 17.23 15.49 -7.43
C ASN A 64 17.05 14.96 -6.00
N THR A 65 15.84 14.56 -5.60
CA THR A 65 15.56 14.12 -4.22
C THR A 65 14.54 12.99 -4.17
N LEU A 66 14.71 12.13 -3.17
CA LEU A 66 13.75 11.10 -2.79
C LEU A 66 13.15 11.50 -1.45
N SER A 67 11.86 11.81 -1.45
CA SER A 67 11.12 12.13 -0.24
C SER A 67 10.20 10.97 0.12
N ILE A 68 10.13 10.65 1.41
CA ILE A 68 9.27 9.59 1.94
C ILE A 68 8.15 10.27 2.72
N GLY A 69 6.90 9.95 2.39
CA GLY A 69 5.77 10.51 3.12
C GLY A 69 5.41 9.70 4.36
N ILE A 70 4.24 10.03 4.93
CA ILE A 70 3.76 9.45 6.16
C ILE A 70 3.50 7.94 5.96
N VAL A 71 4.00 7.15 6.91
CA VAL A 71 3.77 5.71 6.94
C VAL A 71 2.40 5.42 7.52
N VAL A 72 1.56 4.73 6.77
CA VAL A 72 0.23 4.30 7.20
C VAL A 72 0.30 2.86 7.69
N LYS A 73 -0.21 2.62 8.89
CA LYS A 73 -0.35 1.28 9.47
C LYS A 73 -1.67 0.68 9.03
N ILE A 74 -1.59 -0.53 8.50
CA ILE A 74 -2.72 -1.24 7.91
C ILE A 74 -2.84 -2.60 8.58
N TYR A 75 -4.03 -2.92 9.03
CA TYR A 75 -4.38 -4.26 9.49
C TYR A 75 -5.13 -4.94 8.35
N PRO A 76 -4.57 -6.00 7.76
CA PRO A 76 -5.27 -6.70 6.69
C PRO A 76 -6.56 -7.33 7.21
N GLU A 77 -7.62 -7.22 6.43
CA GLU A 77 -8.95 -7.75 6.74
C GLU A 77 -9.56 -8.39 5.50
N ILE A 78 -10.61 -9.19 5.68
CA ILE A 78 -11.30 -9.85 4.55
C ILE A 78 -11.90 -8.81 3.60
N ILE A 79 -12.34 -7.68 4.14
CA ILE A 79 -12.92 -6.58 3.39
C ILE A 79 -11.77 -5.66 2.91
N PRO A 80 -11.83 -5.13 1.68
CA PRO A 80 -10.84 -4.17 1.22
C PRO A 80 -10.81 -2.91 2.10
N ASN A 81 -9.60 -2.46 2.41
CA ASN A 81 -9.40 -1.22 3.17
C ASN A 81 -9.31 -0.03 2.21
N LEU A 82 -10.12 1.00 2.48
CA LEU A 82 -10.00 2.30 1.85
C LEU A 82 -9.17 3.21 2.73
N ILE A 83 -8.12 3.81 2.16
CA ILE A 83 -7.26 4.75 2.87
C ILE A 83 -7.03 5.99 2.01
N GLU A 84 -6.78 7.11 2.67
CA GLU A 84 -6.42 8.36 2.03
C GLU A 84 -4.97 8.69 2.36
N VAL A 85 -4.16 8.91 1.32
CA VAL A 85 -2.76 9.30 1.46
C VAL A 85 -2.52 10.56 0.61
N PRO A 86 -2.99 11.73 1.06
CA PRO A 86 -2.90 12.96 0.27
C PRO A 86 -1.44 13.34 0.00
N ILE A 87 -1.22 14.00 -1.14
CA ILE A 87 0.08 14.56 -1.46
C ILE A 87 0.29 15.78 -0.56
N PRO A 88 1.39 15.87 0.19
CA PRO A 88 1.74 17.07 0.96
C PRO A 88 1.71 18.34 0.10
N GLN A 89 1.19 19.45 0.64
CA GLN A 89 1.00 20.70 -0.10
C GLN A 89 2.32 21.23 -0.67
N ASP A 90 3.42 21.12 0.07
CA ASP A 90 4.75 21.54 -0.35
C ASP A 90 5.26 20.79 -1.60
N LEU A 91 4.83 19.54 -1.79
CA LEU A 91 5.13 18.76 -2.99
C LEU A 91 4.20 19.13 -4.14
N GLN A 92 2.94 19.44 -3.86
CA GLN A 92 1.99 19.94 -4.87
C GLN A 92 2.45 21.30 -5.43
N ASP A 93 2.91 22.21 -4.58
CA ASP A 93 3.42 23.53 -4.98
C ASP A 93 4.68 23.40 -5.87
N ARG A 94 5.42 22.29 -5.74
CA ARG A 94 6.56 21.92 -6.59
C ARG A 94 6.17 21.12 -7.83
N SER A 95 4.87 21.01 -8.11
CA SER A 95 4.30 20.25 -9.24
C SER A 95 4.62 18.76 -9.23
N ILE A 96 4.75 18.16 -8.05
CA ILE A 96 4.98 16.72 -7.88
C ILE A 96 3.64 16.04 -7.61
N TYR A 97 3.08 15.45 -8.66
CA TYR A 97 1.78 14.77 -8.61
C TYR A 97 1.88 13.24 -8.67
N PHE A 98 3.09 12.71 -8.91
CA PHE A 98 3.33 11.28 -9.03
C PHE A 98 3.92 10.73 -7.73
N ARG A 99 3.45 9.57 -7.31
CA ARG A 99 3.96 8.89 -6.12
C ARG A 99 4.03 7.38 -6.36
N ASP A 100 5.13 6.80 -5.95
CA ASP A 100 5.23 5.34 -5.82
C ASP A 100 4.73 4.93 -4.45
N PHE A 101 4.27 3.69 -4.32
CA PHE A 101 3.95 3.11 -3.04
C PHE A 101 4.89 1.97 -2.72
N GLU A 102 5.29 1.91 -1.46
CA GLU A 102 6.06 0.81 -0.90
C GLU A 102 5.31 0.22 0.28
N ILE A 103 5.39 -1.10 0.42
CA ILE A 103 4.76 -1.84 1.50
C ILE A 103 5.75 -2.78 2.16
N LYS A 104 5.63 -2.96 3.47
CA LYS A 104 6.39 -3.96 4.22
C LYS A 104 5.51 -4.67 5.23
N LYS A 105 5.93 -5.88 5.59
CA LYS A 105 5.27 -6.71 6.61
C LYS A 105 5.99 -6.58 7.94
N VAL A 106 5.25 -6.38 9.03
CA VAL A 106 5.78 -6.24 10.39
C VAL A 106 5.00 -7.08 11.38
N SER A 107 5.71 -7.64 12.35
CA SER A 107 5.14 -8.64 13.27
C SER A 107 4.38 -7.90 14.35
N LYS A 108 3.15 -8.35 14.65
CA LYS A 108 2.34 -7.76 15.74
C LYS A 108 3.00 -8.01 17.10
N TRP A 109 3.69 -9.14 17.27
CA TRP A 109 4.39 -9.52 18.50
C TRP A 109 5.86 -9.80 18.23
N ARG A 110 6.72 -9.59 19.24
CA ARG A 110 8.11 -10.07 19.18
C ARG A 110 8.08 -11.59 18.99
N ARG A 111 8.73 -12.10 17.94
CA ARG A 111 8.80 -13.54 17.63
C ARG A 111 9.23 -14.29 18.90
N ARG A 112 8.31 -15.03 19.51
CA ARG A 112 8.64 -16.00 20.57
C ARG A 112 8.85 -17.35 19.90
N VAL A 113 9.86 -18.09 20.36
CA VAL A 113 10.16 -19.44 19.90
C VAL A 113 8.94 -20.33 20.13
N GLY A 114 8.47 -21.04 19.09
CA GLY A 114 7.33 -21.97 19.15
C GLY A 114 5.98 -21.43 18.64
N ILE A 115 5.89 -20.19 18.15
CA ILE A 115 4.66 -19.66 17.56
C ILE A 115 4.51 -20.11 16.10
N THR A 116 3.28 -20.45 15.70
CA THR A 116 2.87 -20.80 14.32
C THR A 116 3.45 -19.80 13.32
N PRO A 117 4.05 -20.27 12.21
CA PRO A 117 4.56 -19.37 11.18
C PRO A 117 3.42 -18.50 10.63
N ASP A 118 3.67 -17.20 10.56
CA ASP A 118 2.72 -16.24 10.03
C ASP A 118 2.58 -16.44 8.52
N VAL A 119 1.34 -16.31 8.04
CA VAL A 119 0.95 -16.66 6.67
C VAL A 119 1.38 -15.59 5.67
N ASP A 120 1.79 -15.99 4.47
CA ASP A 120 2.04 -15.03 3.39
C ASP A 120 0.72 -14.43 2.89
N ILE A 121 0.73 -13.13 2.65
CA ILE A 121 -0.44 -12.35 2.24
C ILE A 121 -0.09 -11.59 0.97
N SER A 122 -0.85 -11.76 -0.10
CA SER A 122 -0.69 -10.91 -1.29
C SER A 122 -1.56 -9.67 -1.14
N VAL A 123 -0.99 -8.51 -1.46
CA VAL A 123 -1.64 -7.21 -1.32
C VAL A 123 -1.79 -6.61 -2.70
N LYS A 124 -3.03 -6.35 -3.10
CA LYS A 124 -3.39 -5.62 -4.32
C LYS A 124 -3.65 -4.17 -3.96
N LEU A 125 -3.04 -3.24 -4.68
CA LEU A 125 -3.23 -1.80 -4.50
C LEU A 125 -3.87 -1.20 -5.74
N GLU A 126 -4.90 -0.39 -5.51
CA GLU A 126 -5.63 0.34 -6.53
C GLU A 126 -5.78 1.80 -6.12
N GLU A 127 -5.73 2.69 -7.09
CA GLU A 127 -5.94 4.12 -6.92
C GLU A 127 -7.28 4.51 -7.55
N LEU A 128 -8.08 5.31 -6.85
CA LEU A 128 -9.29 5.87 -7.44
C LEU A 128 -8.91 6.98 -8.42
N TRP A 129 -9.25 6.79 -9.69
CA TRP A 129 -9.23 7.84 -10.70
C TRP A 129 -10.51 8.67 -10.59
N GLY A 130 -10.31 9.97 -10.38
CA GLY A 130 -11.33 11.01 -10.41
C GLY A 130 -10.83 12.18 -11.26
#